data_AF-A0A0F7FYX2-F1
#
_entry.id   AF-A0A0F7FYX2-F1
#
_cell.length_a   1.000
_cell.length_b   1.000
_cell.length_c   1.000
_cell.angle_alpha   90.00
_cell.angle_beta   90.00
_cell.angle_gamma   90.00
#
_symmetry.space_group_name_H-M   'P 1'
#
loop_
_entity.id
_entity.type
_entity.pdbx_description
1 polymer ?
#
loop_
_entity_poly.entity_id
_entity_poly.type
_entity_poly.pdbx_seq_one_letter_code
_entity_poly.pdbx_strand_id
1 'polypeptide(L)' 'MRKNLRHPTLGELEIDRHTLSLPGSGFSLVMYTAEAGSPSAAALKSL' A
#
# COMPACT_ATOMS: atom_id res chain seq x y z
N MET A 1 -7.62 -4.43 2.90
CA MET A 1 -8.12 -5.14 1.70
C MET A 1 -6.93 -5.38 0.79
N ARG A 2 -6.62 -6.64 0.53
CA ARG A 2 -5.45 -7.06 -0.24
C ARG A 2 -5.71 -6.86 -1.73
N LYS A 3 -4.73 -6.33 -2.44
CA LYS A 3 -4.78 -6.02 -3.88
C LYS A 3 -3.48 -6.46 -4.54
N ASN A 4 -3.63 -7.15 -5.66
CA ASN A 4 -2.54 -7.48 -6.56
C ASN A 4 -2.59 -6.53 -7.75
N LEU A 5 -1.46 -5.91 -8.04
CA LEU A 5 -1.32 -4.84 -9.04
C LEU A 5 0.02 -5.02 -9.75
N ARG A 6 0.02 -4.83 -11.06
CA ARG A 6 1.25 -4.72 -11.84
C ARG A 6 1.68 -3.26 -11.96
N HIS A 7 2.67 -2.86 -11.17
CA HIS A 7 3.25 -1.53 -11.21
C HIS A 7 4.22 -1.39 -12.39
N PRO A 8 4.16 -0.31 -13.18
CA PRO A 8 4.94 -0.17 -14.41
C PRO A 8 6.45 -0.22 -14.18
N THR A 9 6.93 0.27 -13.03
CA THR A 9 8.36 0.32 -12.68
C THR A 9 8.81 -0.75 -11.69
N LEU A 10 7.88 -1.29 -10.89
CA LEU A 10 8.21 -2.19 -9.77
C LEU A 10 7.76 -3.64 -10.02
N GLY A 11 7.04 -3.88 -11.13
CA GLY A 11 6.52 -5.20 -11.44
C GLY A 11 5.31 -5.56 -10.58
N GLU A 12 5.16 -6.84 -10.27
CA GLU A 12 4.04 -7.33 -9.46
C GLU A 12 4.17 -6.85 -8.01
N LEU A 13 3.12 -6.19 -7.52
CA LEU A 13 2.99 -5.73 -6.15
C LEU A 13 1.72 -6.30 -5.52
N GLU A 14 1.91 -6.80 -4.31
CA GLU A 14 0.86 -7.24 -3.42
C GLU A 14 0.80 -6.31 -2.22
N ILE A 15 -0.31 -5.56 -2.12
CA ILE A 15 -0.49 -4.49 -1.13
C ILE A 15 -1.86 -4.55 -0.47
N ASP A 16 -1.89 -4.16 0.80
CA ASP A 16 -3.11 -3.94 1.56
C ASP A 16 -3.42 -2.45 1.62
N ARG A 17 -4.65 -2.12 1.21
CA ARG A 17 -5.20 -0.77 1.40
C ARG A 17 -5.93 -0.68 2.72
N HIS A 18 -5.52 0.28 3.52
CA HIS A 18 -6.19 0.71 4.74
C HIS A 18 -6.70 2.14 4.56
N THR A 19 -7.90 2.43 5.08
CA THR A 19 -8.46 3.78 5.05
C THR A 19 -8.92 4.11 6.46
N LEU A 20 -8.34 5.17 7.02
CA LEU A 20 -8.61 5.65 8.37
C LEU A 20 -9.26 7.03 8.25
N SER A 21 -10.50 7.14 8.70
CA SER A 21 -11.18 8.44 8.75
C SER A 21 -10.61 9.28 9.88
N LEU A 22 -10.21 10.52 9.59
CA LEU A 22 -9.72 11.45 10.60
C LEU A 22 -10.92 12.20 11.21
N PRO A 23 -11.19 12.02 12.51
CA PRO A 23 -12.34 12.64 13.14
C PRO A 23 -12.24 14.17 13.11
N GLY A 24 -13.36 14.84 12.85
CA GLY A 24 -13.47 16.30 12.92
C GLY A 24 -12.93 17.08 11.72
N SER A 25 -12.31 16.42 10.74
CA SER A 25 -11.72 17.11 9.57
C SER A 25 -12.34 16.74 8.22
N GLY A 26 -13.17 15.70 8.18
CA GLY A 26 -13.73 15.16 6.93
C GLY A 26 -12.69 14.47 6.03
N PHE A 27 -11.42 14.46 6.41
CA PHE A 27 -10.35 13.82 5.66
C PHE A 27 -10.23 12.33 6.01
N SER A 28 -9.64 11.58 5.09
CA SER A 28 -9.31 10.18 5.28
C SER A 28 -7.85 9.94 4.92
N LEU A 29 -7.13 9.25 5.80
CA LEU A 29 -5.78 8.76 5.54
C LEU A 29 -5.89 7.42 4.81
N VAL A 30 -5.33 7.35 3.60
CA VAL A 30 -5.25 6.10 2.82
C VAL A 30 -3.81 5.60 2.89
N MET A 31 -3.64 4.39 3.43
CA MET A 31 -2.33 3.74 3.53
C MET A 31 -2.30 2.52 2.62
N TYR A 32 -1.17 2.34 1.95
CA TYR A 32 -0.85 1.14 1.19
C TYR A 32 0.34 0.46 1.86
N THR A 33 0.13 -0.77 2.33
CA THR A 33 1.12 -1.53 3.09
C THR A 33 1.43 -2.83 2.38
N ALA A 34 2.65 -3.35 2.53
CA ALA A 34 2.98 -4.71 2.11
C ALA A 34 3.43 -5.51 3.34
N GLU A 35 3.33 -6.83 3.25
CA GLU A 35 3.80 -7.74 4.30
C GLU A 35 5.31 -7.57 4.52
N ALA A 36 5.73 -7.45 5.78
CA ALA A 36 7.14 -7.24 6.12
C ALA A 36 7.99 -8.43 5.63
N GLY A 37 9.09 -8.13 4.93
CA GLY A 37 9.96 -9.15 4.33
C GLY A 37 9.48 -9.69 2.97
N SER A 38 8.28 -9.31 2.51
CA SER A 38 7.82 -9.68 1.17
C SER A 38 8.59 -8.98 0.04
N PRO A 39 8.62 -9.53 -1.18
CA PRO A 39 9.13 -8.84 -2.36
C PRO A 39 8.47 -7.47 -2.58
N SER A 40 7.16 -7.38 -2.35
CA SER A 40 6.40 -6.12 -2.42
C SER A 40 6.91 -5.08 -1.42
N ALA A 41 7.27 -5.49 -0.20
CA ALA A 41 7.83 -4.57 0.79
C ALA A 41 9.25 -4.09 0.40
N ALA A 42 10.06 -4.94 -0.25
CA ALA A 42 11.35 -4.50 -0.79
C ALA A 42 11.16 -3.51 -1.95
N ALA A 43 10.23 -3.79 -2.87
CA ALA A 43 9.91 -2.92 -3.99
C ALA A 43 9.33 -1.56 -3.53
N LEU A 44 8.49 -1.54 -2.48
CA LEU A 44 7.99 -0.29 -1.89
C LEU A 44 9.10 0.54 -1.22
N LYS A 45 10.16 -0.09 -0.70
CA LYS A 45 11.31 0.64 -0.12
C LYS A 45 12.21 1.27 -1.17
N SER A 46 12.19 0.76 -2.41
CA SER A 46 12.95 1.32 -3.53
C SER A 46 12.22 2.45 -4.27
N LEU A 47 11.06 2.87 -3.76
CA LEU A 47 10.18 3.88 -4.34
C LEU A 47 10.65 5.30 -3.97
#